data_AF-A0A2N9MP30-F1
#
_entry.id   AF-A0A2N9MP30-F1
#
_cell.length_a   1.000
_cell.length_b   1.000
_cell.length_c   1.000
_cell.angle_alpha   90.00
_cell.angle_beta   90.00
_cell.angle_gamma   90.00
#
_symmetry.space_group_name_H-M   'P 1'
#
loop_
_entity.id
_entity.type
_entity.pdbx_description
1 polymer ?
#
loop_
_entity_poly.entity_id
_entity_poly.type
_entity_poly.pdbx_seq_one_letter_code
_entity_poly.pdbx_strand_id
1 'polypeptide(L)' 'MRLPEDLAKWLDHAARKTGLPKGRIVREELEKARNSATRSDSSNRPFLRLAGAIAGPRDLSMRKGFSRK' A
#
# COMPACT_ATOMS: atom_id res chain seq x y z
N MET A 1 3.12 23.88 7.17
CA MET A 1 4.14 22.80 7.15
C MET A 1 5.25 23.22 6.22
N ARG A 2 6.51 23.08 6.62
CA ARG A 2 7.65 23.32 5.74
C ARG A 2 8.00 22.00 5.04
N LEU A 3 8.07 22.03 3.71
CA LEU A 3 8.47 20.89 2.89
C LEU A 3 9.92 21.08 2.41
N PRO A 4 10.67 19.99 2.23
CA PRO A 4 11.90 20.00 1.43
C PRO A 4 11.65 20.55 0.01
N GLU A 5 12.65 21.21 -0.56
CA GLU A 5 12.56 21.92 -1.84
C GLU A 5 12.19 21.00 -3.01
N ASP A 6 12.77 19.81 -3.04
CA ASP A 6 12.49 18.75 -4.01
C ASP A 6 11.03 18.29 -3.94
N LEU A 7 10.51 18.09 -2.72
CA LEU A 7 9.12 17.68 -2.50
C LEU A 7 8.13 18.79 -2.86
N ALA A 8 8.48 20.05 -2.60
CA ALA A 8 7.69 21.20 -3.02
C ALA A 8 7.61 21.30 -4.55
N LYS A 9 8.74 21.16 -5.26
CA LYS A 9 8.77 21.13 -6.73
C LYS A 9 7.94 19.99 -7.30
N TRP A 10 8.04 18.81 -6.71
CA TRP A 10 7.22 17.67 -7.10
C TRP A 10 5.73 17.94 -6.91
N LEU A 11 5.33 18.51 -5.76
CA LEU A 11 3.93 18.83 -5.46
C LEU A 11 3.36 19.87 -6.44
N ASP A 12 4.17 20.85 -6.85
CA ASP A 12 3.81 21.85 -7.85
C ASP A 12 3.55 21.23 -9.22
N HIS A 13 4.44 20.34 -9.65
CA HIS A 13 4.29 19.60 -10.89
C HIS A 13 3.05 18.69 -10.85
N ALA A 14 2.82 17.99 -9.73
CA ALA A 14 1.66 17.13 -9.54
C ALA A 14 0.34 17.92 -9.60
N ALA A 15 0.28 19.10 -8.97
CA ALA A 15 -0.90 19.97 -9.02
C ALA A 15 -1.21 20.44 -10.44
N ARG A 16 -0.18 20.84 -11.21
CA ARG A 16 -0.35 21.23 -12.62
C ARG A 16 -0.83 20.08 -13.49
N LYS A 17 -0.25 18.88 -13.31
CA LYS A 17 -0.59 17.69 -14.08
C LYS A 17 -2.00 17.18 -13.79
N THR A 18 -2.44 17.26 -12.53
CA THR A 18 -3.75 16.72 -12.10
C THR A 18 -4.86 17.77 -12.14
N GLY A 19 -4.52 19.06 -12.23
CA GLY A 19 -5.48 20.16 -12.11
C GLY A 19 -6.04 20.35 -10.68
N LEU A 20 -5.47 19.65 -9.70
CA LEU A 20 -5.93 19.70 -8.32
C LEU A 20 -5.12 20.71 -7.48
N PRO A 21 -5.75 21.41 -6.54
CA PRO A 21 -5.02 22.26 -5.60
C PRO A 21 -4.03 21.46 -4.75
N LYS A 22 -2.83 22.01 -4.52
CA LYS A 22 -1.77 21.38 -3.69
C LYS A 22 -2.29 20.92 -2.33
N GLY A 23 -3.11 21.75 -1.67
CA GLY A 23 -3.71 21.42 -0.37
C GLY A 23 -4.65 20.22 -0.42
N ARG A 24 -5.37 20.01 -1.52
CA ARG A 24 -6.22 18.82 -1.71
C ARG A 24 -5.34 17.56 -1.82
N ILE A 25 -4.29 17.61 -2.63
CA ILE A 25 -3.34 16.51 -2.81
C ILE A 25 -2.72 16.11 -1.47
N VAL A 26 -2.20 17.09 -0.72
CA VAL A 26 -1.59 16.85 0.59
C VAL A 26 -2.59 16.23 1.56
N ARG A 27 -3.81 16.77 1.64
CA ARG A 27 -4.85 16.24 2.53
C ARG A 27 -5.20 14.79 2.17
N GLU A 28 -5.46 14.49 0.90
CA GLU A 28 -5.84 13.15 0.46
C GLU A 28 -4.75 12.12 0.73
N GLU A 29 -3.49 12.45 0.47
CA GLU A 29 -2.37 11.55 0.76
C GLU A 29 -2.15 11.37 2.27
N LEU A 30 -2.31 12.41 3.08
CA LEU A 30 -2.26 12.29 4.54
C LEU A 30 -3.42 11.47 5.10
N GLU A 31 -4.63 11.59 4.54
CA GLU A 31 -5.76 10.75 4.93
C GLU A 31 -5.53 9.28 4.56
N LYS A 32 -5.00 9.00 3.37
CA LYS A 32 -4.59 7.64 2.97
C LYS A 32 -3.52 7.08 3.89
N ALA A 33 -2.48 7.87 4.17
CA ALA A 33 -1.38 7.48 5.06
C ALA A 33 -1.86 7.26 6.50
N ARG A 34 -2.78 8.10 7.00
CA ARG A 34 -3.43 7.88 8.30
C ARG A 34 -4.18 6.56 8.29
N ASN A 35 -5.02 6.32 7.28
CA ASN A 35 -5.81 5.09 7.20
C ASN A 35 -4.95 3.83 7.03
N SER A 36 -3.75 3.93 6.44
CA SER A 36 -2.81 2.81 6.36
C SER A 36 -1.98 2.65 7.63
N ALA A 37 -1.60 3.73 8.31
CA ALA A 37 -0.82 3.71 9.54
C ALA A 37 -1.63 3.26 10.77
N THR A 38 -2.91 3.64 10.88
CA THR A 38 -3.79 3.21 11.99
C THR A 38 -4.23 1.75 11.87
N ARG A 39 -3.91 1.09 10.76
CA ARG A 39 -4.15 -0.36 10.54
C ARG A 39 -2.89 -1.15 10.92
N SER A 40 -2.50 -1.10 12.19
CA SER A 40 -1.19 -1.63 12.60
C SER A 40 -1.07 -3.15 12.57
N ASP A 41 -2.14 -3.96 12.71
CA ASP A 41 -1.89 -5.33 13.19
C ASP A 41 -2.19 -6.49 12.22
N SER A 42 -2.95 -6.34 11.13
CA SER A 42 -3.21 -7.46 10.18
C SER A 42 -3.93 -7.08 8.87
N SER A 43 -4.50 -5.88 8.76
CA SER A 43 -5.48 -5.56 7.70
C SER A 43 -4.89 -5.00 6.40
N ASN A 44 -3.60 -4.68 6.33
CA ASN A 44 -2.95 -4.16 5.11
C ASN A 44 -2.25 -5.24 4.25
N ARG A 45 -2.49 -6.52 4.54
CA ARG A 45 -2.02 -7.64 3.71
C ARG A 45 -3.23 -8.24 3.00
N PRO A 46 -3.69 -7.68 1.86
CA PRO A 46 -4.86 -8.20 1.14
C PRO A 46 -4.68 -9.68 0.75
N PHE A 47 -3.43 -10.16 0.65
CA PHE A 47 -3.09 -11.55 0.44
C PHE A 47 -3.34 -12.47 1.65
N LEU A 48 -3.43 -11.95 2.88
CA LEU A 48 -3.77 -12.77 4.07
C LEU A 48 -5.20 -13.29 4.02
N ARG A 49 -6.10 -12.68 3.24
CA ARG A 49 -7.42 -13.26 2.94
C ARG A 49 -7.31 -14.64 2.27
N LEU A 50 -6.18 -14.93 1.62
CA LEU A 50 -5.90 -16.21 0.98
C LEU A 50 -5.25 -17.21 1.93
N ALA A 51 -4.77 -16.77 3.11
CA ALA A 51 -4.20 -17.66 4.10
C ALA A 51 -5.31 -18.56 4.67
N GLY A 52 -5.17 -19.88 4.50
CA GLY A 52 -6.19 -20.85 4.91
C GLY A 52 -7.43 -20.93 4.01
N ALA A 53 -7.47 -20.20 2.89
CA ALA A 53 -8.57 -20.30 1.91
C ALA A 53 -8.61 -21.66 1.18
N ILE A 54 -7.50 -22.42 1.23
CA ILE A 54 -7.41 -23.77 0.68
C ILE A 54 -7.39 -24.74 1.85
N ALA A 55 -8.43 -25.58 1.95
CA ALA A 55 -8.46 -26.74 2.83
C ALA A 55 -7.97 -27.96 2.03
N GLY A 56 -6.79 -28.47 2.37
CA GLY A 56 -6.24 -29.66 1.74
C GLY A 56 -4.93 -30.11 2.38
N PRO A 57 -4.34 -31.20 1.87
CA PRO A 57 -3.07 -31.74 2.38
C PRO A 57 -1.97 -30.67 2.46
N ARG A 58 -1.10 -30.77 3.47
CA ARG A 58 -0.05 -29.76 3.76
C ARG A 58 0.98 -29.62 2.62
N ASP A 59 0.99 -30.57 1.70
CA ASP A 59 1.98 -30.85 0.66
C ASP A 59 1.45 -30.63 -0.78
N LEU A 60 0.35 -29.88 -0.96
CA LEU A 60 -0.27 -29.63 -2.27
C LEU A 60 0.66 -29.04 -3.36
N SER A 61 1.80 -28.44 -2.99
CA SER A 61 2.72 -27.89 -3.99
C SER A 61 3.61 -28.97 -4.60
N MET A 62 3.33 -29.39 -5.84
CA MET A 62 4.17 -30.33 -6.61
C MET A 62 5.32 -29.65 -7.36
N ARG A 63 5.46 -28.31 -7.28
CA ARG A 63 6.53 -27.57 -7.96
C ARG A 63 7.88 -27.88 -7.29
N LYS A 64 8.88 -28.25 -8.09
CA LYS A 64 10.27 -28.49 -7.63
C LYS A 64 10.75 -27.30 -6.78
N GLY A 65 11.11 -27.56 -5.53
CA GLY A 65 11.55 -26.55 -4.54
C GLY A 65 10.47 -26.07 -3.56
N PHE A 66 9.19 -26.34 -3.81
CA PHE A 66 8.08 -26.05 -2.89
C PHE A 66 7.42 -27.32 -2.36
N SER A 67 7.63 -28.47 -3.03
CA SER A 67 7.29 -29.79 -2.50
C SER A 67 8.11 -30.07 -1.24
N ARG A 68 7.38 -30.29 -0.14
CA ARG A 68 7.92 -30.89 1.08
C ARG A 68 7.61 -32.36 0.96
N LYS A 69 8.64 -33.16 0.67
CA LYS A 69 8.56 -34.63 0.70
C LYS A 69 7.91 -35.13 1.98
#